data_AF-A0A1M5PAC2-F1
#
_entry.id   AF-A0A1M5PAC2-F1
#
_cell.length_a   1.000
_cell.length_b   1.000
_cell.length_c   1.000
_cell.angle_alpha   90.00
_cell.angle_beta   90.00
_cell.angle_gamma   90.00
#
_symmetry.space_group_name_H-M   'P 1'
#
loop_
_entity.id
_entity.type
_entity.pdbx_description
1 polymer ?
#
loop_
_entity_poly.entity_id
_entity_poly.type
_entity_poly.pdbx_seq_one_letter_code
_entity_poly.pdbx_strand_id
1 'polypeptide(L)'
;MSEHMQVKETLQDGETYAGVILGKDGQPDQHLVLLAGEAHEVSWTAAREWASGVGGDLPNRRELALLFANCREQFSRAWYWSSEPQEPRAQLVWGQNFTSGIQTMYGRPFRGHARAVRRLAIE
;
A
#
# COMPACT_ATOMS: atom_id res chain seq x y z
N MET A 1 4.22 4.21 27.55
CA MET A 1 4.37 4.81 26.20
C MET A 1 3.27 4.20 25.34
N SER A 2 2.63 4.96 24.45
CA SER A 2 1.57 4.37 23.60
C SER A 2 2.19 3.52 22.49
N GLU A 3 1.56 2.41 22.11
CA GLU A 3 2.11 1.41 21.17
C GLU A 3 2.50 1.99 19.80
N HIS A 4 1.77 2.98 19.30
CA HIS A 4 2.12 3.68 18.06
C HIS A 4 3.45 4.46 18.14
N MET A 5 3.90 4.81 19.35
CA MET A 5 5.20 5.45 19.60
C MET A 5 6.34 4.44 19.49
N GLN A 6 6.10 3.20 19.91
CA GLN A 6 7.05 2.09 19.79
C GLN A 6 7.25 1.68 18.32
N VAL A 7 6.20 1.69 17.49
CA VAL A 7 6.36 1.44 16.05
C VAL A 7 7.23 2.50 15.39
N LYS A 8 7.06 3.78 15.74
CA LYS A 8 7.86 4.88 15.20
C LYS A 8 9.36 4.74 15.52
N GLU A 9 9.69 4.14 16.66
CA GLU A 9 11.08 3.88 17.06
C GLU A 9 11.74 2.73 16.26
N THR A 10 10.93 1.89 15.59
CA THR A 10 11.41 0.78 14.75
C THR A 10 11.50 1.11 13.26
N LEU A 11 11.21 2.37 12.89
CA LEU A 11 11.26 2.77 11.48
C LEU A 11 12.70 2.78 10.98
N GLN A 12 12.89 2.19 9.81
CA GLN A 12 14.15 2.29 9.06
C GLN A 12 14.18 3.59 8.25
N ASP A 13 15.36 3.96 7.77
CA ASP A 13 15.55 5.16 6.95
C ASP A 13 14.63 5.14 5.71
N GLY A 14 13.82 6.19 5.57
CA GLY A 14 12.87 6.32 4.48
C GLY A 14 11.52 5.61 4.68
N GLU A 15 11.33 4.87 5.78
CA GLU A 15 10.01 4.36 6.14
C GLU A 15 9.12 5.46 6.74
N THR A 16 7.82 5.34 6.55
CA THR A 16 6.83 6.26 7.12
C THR A 16 5.73 5.49 7.83
N TYR A 17 5.46 5.81 9.10
CA TYR A 17 4.30 5.27 9.80
C TYR A 17 3.01 5.87 9.23
N ALA A 18 2.15 5.04 8.66
CA ALA A 18 0.93 5.46 7.98
C ALA A 18 -0.29 5.52 8.90
N GLY A 19 -0.26 4.83 10.04
CA GLY A 19 -1.34 4.82 11.01
C GLY A 19 -1.85 3.41 11.33
N VAL A 20 -3.01 3.37 11.97
CA VAL A 20 -3.71 2.12 12.30
C VAL A 20 -4.79 1.85 11.27
N ILE A 21 -4.88 0.61 10.82
CA ILE A 21 -5.99 0.12 10.00
C ILE A 21 -6.73 -0.97 10.76
N LEU A 22 -8.06 -0.87 10.79
CA LEU A 22 -8.89 -1.84 11.51
C LEU A 22 -8.77 -3.23 10.88
N GLY A 23 -8.69 -4.26 11.71
CA GLY A 23 -8.78 -5.64 11.29
C GLY A 23 -10.11 -5.94 10.60
N LYS A 24 -10.18 -7.08 9.91
CA LYS A 24 -11.41 -7.62 9.31
C LYS A 24 -11.51 -9.09 9.64
N ASP A 25 -12.74 -9.61 9.70
CA ASP A 25 -13.01 -11.04 9.82
C ASP A 25 -12.30 -11.68 11.04
N GLY A 26 -12.30 -10.96 12.16
CA GLY A 26 -11.68 -11.40 13.42
C GLY A 26 -10.17 -11.24 13.49
N GLN A 27 -9.53 -10.66 12.46
CA GLN A 27 -8.12 -10.28 12.52
C GLN A 27 -7.93 -9.06 13.44
N PRO A 28 -6.78 -8.95 14.13
CA PRO A 28 -6.45 -7.78 14.93
C PRO A 28 -6.31 -6.53 14.06
N ASP A 29 -6.45 -5.37 14.70
CA ASP A 29 -6.05 -4.10 14.10
C ASP A 29 -4.54 -4.12 13.80
N GLN A 30 -4.12 -3.31 12.84
CA GLN A 30 -2.74 -3.35 12.35
C GLN A 30 -2.15 -1.95 12.27
N HIS A 31 -0.92 -1.82 12.73
CA HIS A 31 -0.05 -0.72 12.36
C HIS A 31 0.43 -0.91 10.92
N LEU A 32 0.23 0.13 10.10
CA LEU A 32 0.69 0.16 8.73
C LEU A 32 1.95 1.03 8.61
N VAL A 33 2.99 0.48 8.02
CA VAL A 33 4.24 1.20 7.71
C VAL A 33 4.44 1.19 6.20
N LEU A 34 4.63 2.36 5.62
CA LEU A 34 5.05 2.56 4.23
C LEU A 34 6.56 2.36 4.14
N LEU A 35 7.00 1.42 3.30
CA LEU A 35 8.41 1.16 3.06
C LEU A 35 9.03 2.22 2.14
N ALA A 36 10.35 2.32 2.22
CA ALA A 36 11.16 3.15 1.34
C ALA A 36 11.11 2.65 -0.12
N GLY A 37 11.25 3.57 -1.06
CA GLY A 37 11.31 3.27 -2.48
C GLY A 37 9.96 3.16 -3.17
N GLU A 38 10.00 3.18 -4.50
CA GLU A 38 8.86 3.12 -5.40
C GLU A 38 9.26 2.43 -6.70
N ALA A 39 8.35 1.63 -7.28
CA ALA A 39 8.47 1.21 -8.67
C ALA A 39 7.54 2.05 -9.55
N HIS A 40 8.04 2.48 -10.70
CA HIS A 40 7.33 3.36 -11.63
C HIS A 40 6.95 2.62 -12.90
N GLU A 41 5.72 2.85 -13.39
CA GLU A 41 5.23 2.33 -14.67
C GLU A 41 5.47 0.82 -14.87
N VAL A 42 5.17 0.03 -13.84
CA VAL A 42 5.32 -1.43 -13.86
C VAL A 42 3.99 -2.14 -14.10
N SER A 43 4.06 -3.36 -14.62
CA SER A 43 2.90 -4.27 -14.64
C SER A 43 2.52 -4.65 -13.21
N TRP A 44 1.29 -5.11 -12.99
CA TRP A 44 0.86 -5.54 -11.65
C TRP A 44 1.70 -6.71 -11.11
N THR A 45 2.09 -7.66 -11.96
CA THR A 45 2.97 -8.78 -11.55
C THR A 45 4.33 -8.27 -11.10
N ALA A 46 4.96 -7.37 -11.87
CA ALA A 46 6.22 -6.76 -11.50
C ALA A 46 6.10 -5.89 -10.23
N ALA A 47 4.96 -5.23 -10.01
CA ALA A 47 4.69 -4.49 -8.78
C ALA A 47 4.70 -5.39 -7.54
N ARG A 48 4.09 -6.59 -7.64
CA ARG A 48 4.08 -7.58 -6.55
C ARG A 48 5.47 -8.15 -6.29
N GLU A 49 6.20 -8.50 -7.35
CA GLU A 49 7.57 -9.00 -7.25
C GLU A 49 8.50 -7.96 -6.62
N TRP A 50 8.40 -6.71 -7.06
CA TRP A 50 9.18 -5.61 -6.49
C TRP A 50 8.86 -5.39 -5.01
N ALA A 51 7.57 -5.36 -4.64
CA ALA A 51 7.16 -5.15 -3.25
C ALA A 51 7.71 -6.26 -2.33
N SER A 52 7.62 -7.52 -2.77
CA SER A 52 8.21 -8.65 -2.05
C SER A 52 9.73 -8.57 -1.97
N GLY A 53 10.39 -8.14 -3.05
CA GLY A 53 11.85 -7.97 -3.11
C GLY A 53 12.39 -6.92 -2.15
N VAL A 54 11.60 -5.89 -1.80
CA VAL A 54 11.95 -4.90 -0.77
C VAL A 54 11.48 -5.28 0.64
N GLY A 55 11.02 -6.52 0.83
CA GLY A 55 10.63 -7.06 2.14
C GLY A 55 9.24 -6.63 2.62
N GLY A 56 8.37 -6.20 1.72
CA GLY A 56 6.98 -5.84 2.04
C GLY A 56 5.97 -6.46 1.09
N ASP A 57 4.75 -5.93 1.16
CA ASP A 57 3.66 -6.32 0.28
C ASP A 57 3.10 -5.11 -0.45
N LEU A 58 2.48 -5.37 -1.59
CA LEU A 58 1.65 -4.38 -2.25
C LEU A 58 0.45 -4.05 -1.35
N PRO A 59 0.12 -2.76 -1.11
CA PRO A 59 -1.00 -2.38 -0.27
C PRO A 59 -2.33 -2.82 -0.86
N ASN A 60 -3.29 -3.18 -0.02
CA ASN A 60 -4.67 -3.38 -0.45
C ASN A 60 -5.39 -2.03 -0.63
N ARG A 61 -6.64 -2.05 -1.07
CA ARG A 61 -7.42 -0.83 -1.34
C ARG A 61 -7.63 0.02 -0.09
N ARG A 62 -7.87 -0.60 1.07
CA ARG A 62 -8.10 0.16 2.31
C ARG A 62 -6.81 0.83 2.77
N GLU A 63 -5.69 0.12 2.63
CA GLU A 63 -4.35 0.63 2.94
C GLU A 63 -3.96 1.78 2.01
N LEU A 64 -4.22 1.67 0.70
CA LEU A 64 -4.01 2.77 -0.24
C LEU A 64 -4.81 4.01 0.17
N ALA A 65 -6.06 3.84 0.63
CA ALA A 65 -6.87 4.96 1.09
C ALA A 65 -6.29 5.62 2.36
N LEU A 66 -5.79 4.82 3.30
CA LEU A 66 -5.10 5.31 4.49
C LEU A 66 -3.79 6.03 4.12
N LEU A 67 -3.00 5.48 3.20
CA LEU A 67 -1.79 6.09 2.68
C LEU A 67 -2.07 7.42 1.97
N PHE A 68 -3.17 7.50 1.21
CA PHE A 68 -3.63 8.74 0.60
C PHE A 68 -4.03 9.78 1.65
N ALA A 69 -4.66 9.37 2.76
CA ALA A 69 -5.05 10.30 3.83
C ALA A 69 -3.85 10.81 4.64
N ASN A 70 -2.92 9.92 5.01
CA ASN A 70 -1.91 10.21 6.04
C ASN A 70 -0.48 10.38 5.48
N CYS A 71 -0.19 9.80 4.32
CA CYS A 71 1.13 9.79 3.71
C CYS A 71 1.16 10.45 2.33
N ARG A 72 0.17 11.31 2.02
CA ARG A 72 -0.05 11.88 0.69
C ARG A 72 1.21 12.46 0.04
N GLU A 73 2.07 13.08 0.86
CA GLU A 73 3.27 13.80 0.39
C GLU A 73 4.45 12.88 0.07
N GLN A 74 4.33 11.59 0.40
CA GLN A 74 5.27 10.57 -0.01
C GLN A 74 5.00 10.05 -1.43
N PHE A 75 3.90 10.45 -2.07
CA PHE A 75 3.45 9.89 -3.35
C PHE A 75 3.46 10.93 -4.46
N SER A 76 3.82 10.47 -5.66
CA SER A 76 3.62 11.24 -6.88
C SER A 76 2.12 11.37 -7.21
N ARG A 77 1.78 12.38 -8.01
CA ARG A 77 0.44 12.59 -8.58
C ARG A 77 0.13 11.58 -9.70
N ALA A 78 0.14 10.30 -9.34
CA ALA A 78 0.03 9.17 -10.26
C ALA A 78 -0.91 8.09 -9.73
N TRP A 79 -1.11 7.03 -10.52
CA TRP A 79 -1.94 5.89 -10.13
C TRP A 79 -1.07 4.74 -9.60
N TYR A 80 -1.46 4.17 -8.46
CA TYR A 80 -0.72 3.11 -7.75
C TYR A 80 -1.53 1.82 -7.65
N TRP A 81 -0.88 0.68 -7.90
CA TRP A 81 -1.49 -0.65 -7.84
C TRP A 81 -1.89 -1.06 -6.42
N SER A 82 -3.03 -1.75 -6.32
CA SER A 82 -3.44 -2.54 -5.16
C SER A 82 -3.01 -3.99 -5.30
N SER A 83 -2.93 -4.73 -4.19
CA SER A 83 -2.84 -6.20 -4.16
C SER A 83 -4.13 -6.92 -4.59
N GLU A 84 -5.24 -6.20 -4.75
CA GLU A 84 -6.56 -6.79 -5.01
C GLU A 84 -6.90 -6.85 -6.51
N PRO A 85 -6.96 -8.06 -7.13
CA PRO A 85 -7.62 -8.23 -8.41
C PRO A 85 -9.15 -8.03 -8.28
N GLN A 86 -9.81 -7.67 -9.37
CA GLN A 86 -11.27 -7.59 -9.43
C GLN A 86 -11.84 -8.99 -9.66
N GLU A 87 -12.71 -9.47 -8.77
CA GLU A 87 -13.48 -10.69 -9.04
C GLU A 87 -14.82 -10.37 -9.73
N PRO A 88 -15.28 -11.16 -10.72
CA PRO A 88 -14.67 -12.37 -11.29
C PRO A 88 -13.66 -12.10 -12.42
N ARG A 89 -13.32 -10.82 -12.69
CA ARG A 89 -12.48 -10.41 -13.82
C ARG A 89 -11.04 -10.17 -13.37
N ALA A 90 -10.34 -11.24 -12.97
CA ALA A 90 -8.99 -11.15 -12.39
C ALA A 90 -7.94 -10.48 -13.29
N GLN A 91 -8.24 -10.30 -14.59
CA GLN A 91 -7.42 -9.51 -15.51
C GLN A 91 -7.45 -8.00 -15.24
N LEU A 92 -8.44 -7.50 -14.49
CA LEU A 92 -8.56 -6.13 -14.00
C LEU A 92 -8.11 -6.10 -12.55
N VAL A 93 -7.29 -5.13 -12.19
CA VAL A 93 -6.74 -5.01 -10.84
C VAL A 93 -6.99 -3.61 -10.33
N TRP A 94 -7.38 -3.52 -9.05
CA TRP A 94 -7.64 -2.26 -8.39
C TRP A 94 -6.35 -1.45 -8.16
N GLY A 95 -6.56 -0.17 -7.91
CA GLY A 95 -5.53 0.73 -7.40
C GLY A 95 -6.14 2.10 -7.15
N GLN A 96 -5.30 3.07 -6.83
CA GLN A 96 -5.72 4.41 -6.44
C GLN A 96 -4.92 5.50 -7.14
N ASN A 97 -5.64 6.51 -7.62
CA ASN A 97 -5.04 7.73 -8.14
C ASN A 97 -4.71 8.68 -6.98
N PHE A 98 -3.43 9.00 -6.79
CA PHE A 98 -2.96 9.91 -5.74
C PHE A 98 -3.07 11.39 -6.12
N THR A 99 -3.62 11.74 -7.28
CA THR A 99 -4.05 13.11 -7.60
C THR A 99 -5.46 13.39 -7.08
N SER A 100 -6.37 12.44 -7.25
CA SER A 100 -7.80 12.64 -6.96
C SER A 100 -8.35 11.80 -5.80
N GLY A 101 -7.59 10.82 -5.31
CA GLY A 101 -8.06 9.83 -4.33
C GLY A 101 -8.97 8.75 -4.91
N ILE A 102 -9.29 8.78 -6.21
CA ILE A 102 -10.22 7.83 -6.85
C ILE A 102 -9.60 6.43 -6.92
N GLN A 103 -10.37 5.43 -6.51
CA GLN A 103 -10.05 4.02 -6.76
C GLN A 103 -10.76 3.48 -7.99
N THR A 104 -10.00 2.83 -8.87
CA THR A 104 -10.52 2.23 -10.11
C THR A 104 -9.68 1.03 -10.50
N MET A 105 -10.05 0.32 -11.58
CA MET A 105 -9.39 -0.90 -12.02
C MET A 105 -8.82 -0.74 -13.42
N TYR A 106 -7.61 -1.25 -13.61
CA TYR A 106 -6.97 -1.32 -14.91
C TYR A 106 -6.50 -2.74 -15.24
N GLY A 107 -6.42 -3.04 -16.54
CA GLY A 107 -6.03 -4.34 -17.03
C GLY A 107 -4.53 -4.48 -17.32
N ARG A 108 -4.14 -5.66 -17.79
CA ARG A 108 -2.77 -6.04 -18.19
C ARG A 108 -1.95 -5.02 -19.01
N PRO A 109 -2.50 -4.28 -20.00
CA PRO A 109 -1.68 -3.32 -20.75
C PRO A 109 -1.28 -2.10 -19.91
N PHE A 110 -2.02 -1.79 -18.85
CA PHE A 110 -1.73 -0.64 -18.01
C PHE A 110 -0.42 -0.82 -17.25
N ARG A 111 0.26 0.29 -17.01
CA ARG A 111 1.49 0.39 -16.23
C ARG A 111 1.22 1.40 -15.12
N GLY A 112 1.36 0.95 -13.89
CA GLY A 112 1.07 1.72 -12.70
C GLY A 112 2.27 1.77 -11.78
N HIS A 113 2.23 2.66 -10.80
CA HIS A 113 3.25 2.74 -9.76
C HIS A 113 2.99 1.72 -8.66
N ALA A 114 4.02 1.39 -7.89
CA ALA A 114 3.91 0.50 -6.75
C ALA A 114 4.65 1.06 -5.54
N ARG A 115 4.03 0.91 -4.37
CA ARG A 115 4.64 1.11 -3.06
C ARG A 115 4.48 -0.15 -2.25
N ALA A 116 5.39 -0.38 -1.31
CA ALA A 116 5.35 -1.54 -0.44
C ALA A 116 4.99 -1.11 0.98
N VAL A 117 4.29 -1.97 1.69
CA VAL A 117 3.93 -1.79 3.09
C VAL A 117 4.32 -3.01 3.90
N ARG A 118 4.56 -2.82 5.20
CA ARG A 118 4.59 -3.89 6.21
C ARG A 118 3.50 -3.63 7.26
N ARG A 119 2.98 -4.72 7.82
CA ARG A 119 1.88 -4.71 8.80
C ARG A 119 2.38 -5.31 10.11
N LEU A 120 2.05 -4.67 11.22
CA LEU A 120 2.30 -5.20 12.55
C LEU A 120 0.94 -5.29 13.26
N ALA A 121 0.61 -6.46 13.80
CA ALA A 121 -0.60 -6.62 14.58
C ALA A 121 -0.54 -5.77 15.85
N ILE A 122 -1.70 -5.26 16.27
CA ILE A 122 -1.91 -4.60 17.55
C ILE A 122 -2.46 -5.67 18.51
N GLU A 123 -1.87 -5.77 19.70
CA GLU A 123 -2.24 -6.74 20.74
C GLU A 123 -3.27 -6.18 21.73
#